data_AF-A0A372KCF7-F1
#
_entry.id   AF-A0A372KCF7-F1
#
_cell.length_a   1.000
_cell.length_b   1.000
_cell.length_c   1.000
_cell.angle_alpha   90.00
_cell.angle_beta   90.00
_cell.angle_gamma   90.00
#
_symmetry.space_group_name_H-M   'P 1'
#
loop_
_entity.id
_entity.type
_entity.pdbx_description
1 polymer ?
#
loop_
_entity_poly.entity_id
_entity_poly.type
_entity_poly.pdbx_seq_one_letter_code
_entity_poly.pdbx_strand_id
1 'polypeptide(L)'
;MIDWQVGVAAHGAANHDEGDAEADTETETETETETLRQRQTSGSFDFGTDSLSESAGNASERADRTAQPPSEASTTLAPVVRISKALAAQLNDAALYRDARRWAFLYKVIWRWHHGDRAVASPADIDGARLHHVAKAVRRDKHDMIAYVRFRQCAEVAEGEPEYIAWYEPAHDILAWGAEQFAQRMGSARWLIATPSGAASWDGATLHLQHDHAQRGAIAPDAAEALWLAYYRSTFNPARLNETALHQHMPVRYWKGLPEGPLIPEMISAAKSGAQRLAQAHRVGALQGKVIPIEAEAAQPMRAAPSSLAACRRCELWQHATQPVNGEGPANARIMLLGEQPGDQEDLSGRPFVGPAGQLLDEVIERAGLARGDLYLTNAVKHFKWTPRGKRRIHKTPAQREVEACAMWLEHEVQRVQPEVIVTLGATALGALLGKKVSLQSCLGKPFELNGMHVIATYHPSFALRRDDAGGREQVAGAIRNALAQAAALLDAPDDHVNVRA
;
A
#
# COMPACT_ATOMS: atom_id res chain seq x y z
N MET A 1 -31.63 1.75 4.43
CA MET A 1 -30.32 1.41 3.84
C MET A 1 -29.27 1.76 4.88
N ILE A 2 -28.93 0.81 5.74
CA ILE A 2 -27.98 0.99 6.83
C ILE A 2 -26.58 0.95 6.21
N ASP A 3 -25.76 1.93 6.56
CA ASP A 3 -24.44 2.20 6.00
C ASP A 3 -23.46 1.04 6.27
N TRP A 4 -23.13 0.28 5.22
CA TRP A 4 -22.30 -0.93 5.21
C TRP A 4 -20.79 -0.65 5.39
N GLN A 5 -20.40 0.50 5.95
CA GLN A 5 -19.00 0.96 5.98
C GLN A 5 -18.06 0.21 6.94
N VAL A 6 -18.52 -0.75 7.74
CA VAL A 6 -17.64 -1.50 8.67
C VAL A 6 -16.90 -2.67 7.97
N GLY A 7 -17.23 -3.01 6.71
CA GLY A 7 -16.65 -4.15 5.99
C GLY A 7 -15.32 -3.92 5.23
N VAL A 8 -14.81 -2.68 5.19
CA VAL A 8 -13.70 -2.31 4.28
C VAL A 8 -12.33 -2.83 4.74
N ALA A 9 -12.14 -3.11 6.04
CA ALA A 9 -10.84 -3.48 6.59
C ALA A 9 -10.34 -4.89 6.16
N ALA A 10 -11.25 -5.84 5.92
CA ALA A 10 -10.88 -7.21 5.49
C ALA A 10 -10.56 -7.31 3.99
N HIS A 11 -11.09 -6.39 3.16
CA HIS A 11 -10.88 -6.40 1.71
C HIS A 11 -9.51 -5.84 1.28
N GLY A 12 -8.85 -5.04 2.13
CA GLY A 12 -7.53 -4.49 1.84
C GLY A 12 -6.42 -5.54 1.79
N ALA A 13 -6.53 -6.59 2.61
CA ALA A 13 -5.50 -7.61 2.79
C ALA A 13 -5.35 -8.59 1.62
N ALA A 14 -6.43 -8.86 0.88
CA ALA A 14 -6.41 -9.78 -0.27
C ALA A 14 -5.96 -9.10 -1.58
N ASN A 15 -5.66 -7.79 -1.55
CA ASN A 15 -5.35 -6.99 -2.74
C ASN A 15 -4.13 -6.07 -2.57
N HIS A 16 -3.39 -6.14 -1.46
CA HIS A 16 -2.22 -5.28 -1.19
C HIS A 16 -0.88 -5.96 -1.49
N ASP A 17 -0.02 -5.14 -2.07
CA ASP A 17 1.33 -5.36 -2.58
C ASP A 17 2.33 -5.43 -1.41
N GLU A 18 3.05 -6.54 -1.26
CA GLU A 18 4.22 -6.64 -0.35
C GLU A 18 5.47 -6.22 -1.13
N GLY A 19 5.79 -4.93 -1.04
CA GLY A 19 7.13 -4.41 -1.22
C GLY A 19 7.71 -4.04 0.15
N ASP A 20 8.91 -4.55 0.42
CA ASP A 20 9.86 -4.11 1.45
C ASP A 20 9.76 -4.77 2.84
N ALA A 21 10.63 -5.76 3.07
CA ALA A 21 11.15 -6.12 4.38
C ALA A 21 12.65 -6.46 4.26
N GLU A 22 13.51 -5.46 4.40
CA GLU A 22 14.89 -5.67 4.86
C GLU A 22 15.33 -4.48 5.73
N ALA A 23 16.17 -4.81 6.72
CA ALA A 23 16.64 -4.10 7.91
C ALA A 23 16.83 -2.57 7.83
N ASP A 24 16.61 -1.87 8.96
CA ASP A 24 17.75 -1.36 9.73
C ASP A 24 17.34 -0.78 11.10
N THR A 25 18.14 -1.18 12.08
CA THR A 25 18.35 -0.56 13.39
C THR A 25 18.88 0.85 13.23
N GLU A 26 18.32 1.85 13.93
CA GLU A 26 19.12 2.93 14.51
C GLU A 26 18.32 3.75 15.53
N THR A 27 19.10 4.20 16.52
CA THR A 27 18.80 4.93 17.73
C THR A 27 18.54 6.42 17.47
N GLU A 28 17.51 7.00 18.10
CA GLU A 28 17.41 8.46 18.26
C GLU A 28 17.14 8.83 19.72
N THR A 29 18.09 9.54 20.29
CA THR A 29 18.06 10.28 21.55
C THR A 29 17.77 11.76 21.28
N GLU A 30 17.35 12.46 22.35
CA GLU A 30 17.30 13.93 22.53
C GLU A 30 16.04 14.64 21.99
N THR A 31 15.06 14.91 22.86
CA THR A 31 14.87 16.14 23.69
C THR A 31 14.47 17.37 22.89
N GLU A 32 13.23 17.83 23.10
CA GLU A 32 12.98 19.25 23.30
C GLU A 32 11.65 19.49 24.01
N THR A 33 11.73 20.33 25.03
CA THR A 33 10.71 20.77 25.97
C THR A 33 9.97 21.97 25.41
N GLU A 34 8.63 21.98 25.42
CA GLU A 34 7.90 23.25 25.55
C GLU A 34 6.52 23.12 26.23
N THR A 35 6.52 23.50 27.50
CA THR A 35 5.54 24.27 28.27
C THR A 35 4.16 24.57 27.64
N LEU A 36 3.07 24.04 28.22
CA LEU A 36 1.85 24.85 28.40
C LEU A 36 1.05 24.42 29.64
N ARG A 37 0.69 25.44 30.43
CA ARG A 37 0.05 25.38 31.75
C ARG A 37 -1.44 24.97 31.70
N GLN A 38 -1.82 24.22 32.73
CA GLN A 38 -3.06 24.34 33.52
C GLN A 38 -4.43 24.34 32.82
N ARG A 39 -5.23 23.31 33.14
CA ARG A 39 -6.45 23.48 33.95
C ARG A 39 -6.83 22.13 34.57
N GLN A 40 -6.65 22.05 35.90
CA GLN A 40 -7.10 20.95 36.74
C GLN A 40 -8.60 21.13 37.01
N THR A 41 -9.40 20.11 36.71
CA THR A 41 -10.70 19.89 37.35
C THR A 41 -10.64 18.50 37.98
N SER A 42 -10.53 18.47 39.30
CA SER A 42 -10.54 17.26 40.11
C SER A 42 -11.97 16.76 40.26
N GLY A 43 -12.28 15.60 39.65
CA GLY A 43 -13.45 14.80 39.98
C GLY A 43 -12.98 13.49 40.59
N SER A 44 -13.22 13.29 41.88
CA SER A 44 -13.04 12.03 42.59
C SER A 44 -14.28 11.18 42.34
N PHE A 45 -14.10 9.91 41.97
CA PHE A 45 -15.19 8.95 41.77
C PHE A 45 -14.88 7.71 42.62
N ASP A 46 -15.82 7.37 43.49
CA ASP A 46 -15.71 6.34 44.53
C ASP A 46 -16.60 5.15 44.12
N PHE A 47 -16.07 3.93 44.15
CA PHE A 47 -16.84 2.72 43.83
C PHE A 47 -17.25 2.02 45.14
N GLY A 48 -18.52 2.17 45.51
CA GLY A 48 -19.15 1.41 46.58
C GLY A 48 -19.37 -0.04 46.17
N THR A 49 -18.95 -0.97 47.02
CA THR A 49 -19.23 -2.40 46.92
C THR A 49 -20.49 -2.73 47.72
N ASP A 50 -21.57 -3.11 47.04
CA ASP A 50 -22.73 -3.76 47.66
C ASP A 50 -22.43 -5.24 47.91
N SER A 51 -22.80 -5.71 49.09
CA SER A 51 -22.62 -7.08 49.57
C SER A 51 -23.97 -7.78 49.61
N LEU A 52 -24.09 -8.91 48.91
CA LEU A 52 -25.22 -9.82 49.00
C LEU A 52 -24.89 -10.96 49.96
N SER A 53 -25.76 -11.12 50.95
CA SER A 53 -25.79 -12.19 51.93
C SER A 53 -26.50 -13.43 51.39
N GLU A 54 -25.94 -14.62 51.61
CA GLU A 54 -26.72 -15.86 51.64
C GLU A 54 -26.05 -16.91 52.56
N SER A 55 -26.90 -17.73 53.17
CA SER A 55 -26.70 -18.47 54.42
C SER A 55 -26.61 -19.99 54.24
N ALA A 56 -26.17 -20.66 55.33
CA ALA A 56 -26.21 -22.10 55.67
C ALA A 56 -25.00 -22.95 55.18
N GLY A 57 -24.37 -23.83 55.96
CA GLY A 57 -24.47 -24.25 57.36
C GLY A 57 -23.54 -25.46 57.62
N ASN A 58 -22.92 -25.53 58.82
CA ASN A 58 -22.38 -26.68 59.61
C ASN A 58 -21.55 -27.83 58.94
N ALA A 59 -20.53 -28.47 59.53
CA ALA A 59 -19.91 -28.48 60.87
C ALA A 59 -18.59 -29.32 60.86
N SER A 60 -17.82 -29.23 61.96
CA SER A 60 -16.69 -30.09 62.44
C SER A 60 -15.32 -29.97 61.75
N GLU A 61 -14.15 -29.89 62.40
CA GLU A 61 -13.76 -30.02 63.81
C GLU A 61 -12.25 -29.64 63.97
N ARG A 62 -11.88 -29.10 65.14
CA ARG A 62 -10.54 -29.07 65.78
C ARG A 62 -9.36 -28.39 65.07
N ALA A 63 -8.88 -27.29 65.66
CA ALA A 63 -7.85 -27.34 66.70
C ALA A 63 -7.44 -25.94 67.19
N ASP A 64 -7.43 -25.84 68.51
CA ASP A 64 -7.14 -24.73 69.40
C ASP A 64 -5.80 -24.01 69.13
N ARG A 65 -5.85 -22.72 68.82
CA ARG A 65 -4.80 -21.74 69.09
C ARG A 65 -5.47 -20.43 69.51
N THR A 66 -5.38 -20.14 70.80
CA THR A 66 -5.72 -18.88 71.45
C THR A 66 -5.02 -17.71 70.76
N ALA A 67 -5.75 -16.98 69.93
CA ALA A 67 -5.36 -15.69 69.39
C ALA A 67 -6.27 -14.62 69.99
N GLN A 68 -5.64 -13.66 70.68
CA GLN A 68 -6.27 -12.43 71.14
C GLN A 68 -7.15 -11.79 70.05
N PRO A 69 -8.29 -11.17 70.39
CA PRO A 69 -9.12 -10.49 69.41
C PRO A 69 -8.29 -9.35 68.78
N PRO A 70 -8.22 -9.25 67.44
CA PRO A 70 -7.58 -8.10 66.83
C PRO A 70 -8.41 -6.86 67.18
N SER A 71 -7.75 -5.98 67.94
CA SER A 71 -8.08 -4.57 68.12
C SER A 71 -8.79 -4.00 66.91
N GLU A 72 -9.89 -3.29 67.16
CA GLU A 72 -10.66 -2.48 66.22
C GLU A 72 -9.76 -1.96 65.09
N ALA A 73 -9.94 -2.55 63.90
CA ALA A 73 -9.23 -2.14 62.71
C ALA A 73 -9.62 -0.70 62.42
N SER A 74 -8.72 0.22 62.79
CA SER A 74 -8.71 1.57 62.26
C SER A 74 -8.92 1.46 60.75
N THR A 75 -10.02 2.03 60.26
CA THR A 75 -10.27 2.15 58.82
C THR A 75 -9.22 3.10 58.26
N THR A 76 -8.01 2.59 58.05
CA THR A 76 -6.96 3.30 57.33
C THR A 76 -7.48 3.51 55.93
N LEU A 77 -7.85 4.75 55.62
CA LEU A 77 -8.11 5.22 54.26
C LEU A 77 -7.06 4.62 53.33
N ALA A 78 -7.52 3.88 52.33
CA ALA A 78 -6.62 3.23 51.37
C ALA A 78 -5.65 4.28 50.80
N PRO A 79 -4.34 3.99 50.72
CA PRO A 79 -3.37 4.95 50.23
C PRO A 79 -3.75 5.38 48.81
N VAL A 80 -3.93 6.69 48.60
CA VAL A 80 -4.28 7.25 47.29
C VAL A 80 -3.06 7.16 46.36
N VAL A 81 -3.05 6.15 45.49
CA VAL A 81 -1.97 5.96 44.52
C VAL A 81 -2.15 6.91 43.34
N ARG A 82 -1.15 7.77 43.08
CA ARG A 82 -1.16 8.67 41.92
C ARG A 82 -0.40 8.07 40.74
N ILE A 83 -1.12 7.77 39.66
CA ILE A 83 -0.56 7.25 38.41
C ILE A 83 -0.70 8.27 37.26
N SER A 84 0.13 8.13 36.23
CA SER A 84 -0.01 8.94 35.02
C SER A 84 -1.24 8.50 34.23
N LYS A 85 -1.81 9.42 33.44
CA LYS A 85 -2.96 9.12 32.56
C LYS A 85 -2.63 8.01 31.55
N ALA A 86 -1.40 8.00 31.03
CA ALA A 86 -0.93 6.98 30.09
C ALA A 86 -0.88 5.60 30.75
N LEU A 87 -0.32 5.49 31.95
CA LEU A 87 -0.26 4.23 32.69
C LEU A 87 -1.66 3.75 33.09
N ALA A 88 -2.55 4.66 33.51
CA ALA A 88 -3.94 4.33 33.82
C ALA A 88 -4.66 3.70 32.60
N ALA A 89 -4.49 4.27 31.41
CA ALA A 89 -5.06 3.72 30.19
C ALA A 89 -4.51 2.31 29.87
N GLN A 90 -3.21 2.09 30.04
CA GLN A 90 -2.59 0.77 29.85
C GLN A 90 -3.08 -0.27 30.85
N LEU A 91 -3.24 0.12 32.12
CA LEU A 91 -3.77 -0.75 33.17
C LEU A 91 -5.23 -1.12 32.91
N ASN A 92 -6.05 -0.17 32.43
CA ASN A 92 -7.44 -0.42 32.05
C ASN A 92 -7.53 -1.41 30.88
N ASP A 93 -6.73 -1.21 29.83
CA ASP A 93 -6.66 -2.15 28.70
C ASP A 93 -6.22 -3.53 29.21
N ALA A 94 -5.16 -3.60 30.03
CA ALA A 94 -4.62 -4.85 30.51
C ALA A 94 -5.52 -5.60 31.51
N ALA A 95 -6.44 -4.91 32.20
CA ALA A 95 -7.43 -5.53 33.09
C ALA A 95 -8.38 -6.47 32.34
N LEU A 96 -8.64 -6.20 31.06
CA LEU A 96 -9.50 -7.04 30.22
C LEU A 96 -8.78 -8.29 29.69
N TYR A 97 -7.45 -8.39 29.85
CA TYR A 97 -6.70 -9.55 29.37
C TYR A 97 -7.07 -10.80 30.16
N ARG A 98 -7.36 -11.89 29.46
CA ARG A 98 -7.80 -13.14 30.09
C ARG A 98 -6.59 -13.97 30.57
N ASP A 99 -6.21 -13.75 31.82
CA ASP A 99 -5.16 -14.50 32.54
C ASP A 99 -5.54 -14.58 34.03
N ALA A 100 -5.44 -15.77 34.62
CA ALA A 100 -5.73 -16.01 36.03
C ALA A 100 -4.89 -15.13 36.99
N ARG A 101 -3.69 -14.72 36.56
CA ARG A 101 -2.76 -13.89 37.35
C ARG A 101 -2.78 -12.41 36.97
N ARG A 102 -3.75 -11.95 36.16
CA ARG A 102 -3.81 -10.55 35.71
C ARG A 102 -3.82 -9.56 36.86
N TRP A 103 -4.64 -9.78 37.88
CA TRP A 103 -4.77 -8.86 39.01
C TRP A 103 -3.50 -8.77 39.85
N ALA A 104 -2.83 -9.91 40.08
CA ALA A 104 -1.55 -9.94 40.77
C ALA A 104 -0.46 -9.18 39.98
N PHE A 105 -0.47 -9.31 38.65
CA PHE A 105 0.45 -8.58 37.79
C PHE A 105 0.17 -7.06 37.78
N LEU A 106 -1.08 -6.63 37.62
CA LEU A 106 -1.44 -5.21 37.66
C LEU A 106 -1.14 -4.59 39.02
N TYR A 107 -1.39 -5.32 40.11
CA TYR A 107 -0.99 -4.92 41.45
C TYR A 107 0.52 -4.71 41.54
N LYS A 108 1.35 -5.65 41.04
CA LYS A 108 2.81 -5.50 40.99
C LYS A 108 3.24 -4.23 40.26
N VAL A 109 2.62 -3.93 39.13
CA VAL A 109 2.90 -2.71 38.34
C VAL A 109 2.59 -1.45 39.15
N ILE A 110 1.40 -1.37 39.73
CA ILE A 110 0.97 -0.23 40.57
C ILE A 110 1.87 -0.09 41.81
N TRP A 111 2.23 -1.21 42.43
CA TRP A 111 3.10 -1.25 43.60
C TRP A 111 4.49 -0.72 43.28
N ARG A 112 5.12 -1.19 42.18
CA ARG A 112 6.43 -0.67 41.72
C ARG A 112 6.36 0.82 41.45
N TRP A 113 5.33 1.27 40.75
CA TRP A 113 5.12 2.68 40.45
C TRP A 113 4.94 3.54 41.70
N HIS A 114 4.16 3.07 42.69
CA HIS A 114 3.96 3.74 43.96
C HIS A 114 5.26 3.90 44.75
N HIS A 115 6.14 2.91 44.70
CA HIS A 115 7.45 2.91 45.36
C HIS A 115 8.54 3.68 44.57
N GLY A 116 8.15 4.40 43.51
CA GLY A 116 9.02 5.32 42.78
C GLY A 116 9.65 4.73 41.51
N ASP A 117 9.45 3.45 41.21
CA ASP A 117 9.97 2.83 40.00
C ASP A 117 9.09 3.17 38.79
N ARG A 118 9.51 4.19 38.04
CA ARG A 118 8.82 4.65 36.83
C ARG A 118 9.14 3.82 35.59
N ALA A 119 10.20 3.00 35.63
CA ALA A 119 10.60 2.17 34.50
C ALA A 119 9.52 1.14 34.15
N VAL A 120 8.70 0.73 35.13
CA VAL A 120 7.56 -0.19 34.94
C VAL A 120 6.51 0.30 33.92
N ALA A 121 6.49 1.61 33.60
CA ALA A 121 5.63 2.19 32.57
C ALA A 121 6.31 2.24 31.18
N SER A 122 7.56 1.82 31.06
CA SER A 122 8.33 1.83 29.81
C SER A 122 8.39 0.42 29.19
N PRO A 123 8.31 0.28 27.85
CA PRO A 123 8.56 -1.00 27.17
C PRO A 123 9.97 -1.57 27.37
N ALA A 124 10.92 -0.77 27.87
CA ALA A 124 12.29 -1.23 28.12
C ALA A 124 12.44 -2.02 29.44
N ASP A 125 11.48 -1.89 30.38
CA ASP A 125 11.42 -2.72 31.58
C ASP A 125 10.73 -4.06 31.28
N ILE A 126 11.07 -5.13 32.00
CA ILE A 126 10.49 -6.45 31.77
C ILE A 126 8.99 -6.52 32.07
N ASP A 127 8.53 -5.91 33.17
CA ASP A 127 7.10 -5.85 33.50
C ASP A 127 6.41 -4.81 32.62
N GLY A 128 7.09 -3.70 32.29
CA GLY A 128 6.58 -2.70 31.37
C GLY A 128 6.37 -3.25 29.94
N ALA A 129 7.31 -4.02 29.40
CA ALA A 129 7.18 -4.73 28.12
C ALA A 129 5.98 -5.67 28.13
N ARG A 130 5.82 -6.45 29.21
CA ARG A 130 4.66 -7.34 29.39
C ARG A 130 3.36 -6.55 29.44
N LEU A 131 3.32 -5.43 30.17
CA LEU A 131 2.13 -4.57 30.25
C LEU A 131 1.73 -4.03 28.87
N HIS A 132 2.70 -3.56 28.09
CA HIS A 132 2.46 -3.07 26.72
C HIS A 132 1.96 -4.18 25.80
N HIS A 133 2.57 -5.37 25.89
CA HIS A 133 2.16 -6.52 25.09
C HIS A 133 0.72 -6.91 25.39
N VAL A 134 0.38 -7.05 26.67
CA VAL A 134 -0.97 -7.42 27.15
C VAL A 134 -2.00 -6.37 26.73
N ALA A 135 -1.73 -5.08 26.95
CA ALA A 135 -2.62 -4.01 26.53
C ALA A 135 -2.80 -3.99 25.00
N LYS A 136 -1.73 -4.18 24.22
CA LYS A 136 -1.79 -4.28 22.76
C LYS A 136 -2.63 -5.46 22.28
N ALA A 137 -2.52 -6.62 22.95
CA ALA A 137 -3.32 -7.80 22.62
C ALA A 137 -4.81 -7.56 22.83
N VAL A 138 -5.21 -6.94 23.95
CA VAL A 138 -6.62 -6.57 24.21
C VAL A 138 -7.15 -5.57 23.19
N ARG A 139 -6.37 -4.52 22.87
CA ARG A 139 -6.77 -3.54 21.85
C ARG A 139 -6.96 -4.18 20.48
N ARG A 140 -6.10 -5.12 20.11
CA ARG A 140 -6.22 -5.89 18.88
C ARG A 140 -7.47 -6.76 18.89
N ASP A 141 -7.74 -7.49 19.97
CA ASP A 141 -8.93 -8.34 20.09
C ASP A 141 -10.23 -7.51 19.98
N LYS A 142 -10.28 -6.31 20.59
CA LYS A 142 -11.38 -5.38 20.38
C LYS A 142 -11.52 -4.96 18.91
N HIS A 143 -10.41 -4.59 18.28
CA HIS A 143 -10.43 -4.21 16.87
C HIS A 143 -10.95 -5.36 15.99
N ASP A 144 -10.51 -6.59 16.26
CA ASP A 144 -10.98 -7.80 15.60
C ASP A 144 -12.49 -8.00 15.83
N MET A 145 -13.01 -7.81 17.05
CA MET A 145 -14.44 -7.88 17.32
C MET A 145 -15.23 -6.90 16.46
N ILE A 146 -14.79 -5.64 16.40
CA ILE A 146 -15.46 -4.62 15.59
C ILE A 146 -15.43 -4.98 14.10
N ALA A 147 -14.31 -5.52 13.63
CA ALA A 147 -14.10 -5.85 12.22
C ALA A 147 -14.84 -7.13 11.79
N TYR A 148 -15.01 -8.10 12.69
CA TYR A 148 -15.47 -9.46 12.35
C TYR A 148 -16.83 -9.85 12.90
N VAL A 149 -17.40 -9.11 13.86
CA VAL A 149 -18.80 -9.31 14.25
C VAL A 149 -19.70 -9.08 13.03
N ARG A 150 -20.60 -10.02 12.78
CA ARG A 150 -21.60 -9.96 11.72
C ARG A 150 -22.98 -10.15 12.34
N PHE A 151 -23.83 -9.17 12.12
CA PHE A 151 -25.22 -9.22 12.54
C PHE A 151 -26.05 -9.96 11.51
N ARG A 152 -26.97 -10.80 11.98
CA ARG A 152 -27.99 -11.47 11.18
C ARG A 152 -29.35 -10.97 11.64
N GLN A 153 -30.21 -10.64 10.69
CA GLN A 153 -31.57 -10.20 11.00
C GLN A 153 -32.44 -11.41 11.36
N CYS A 154 -33.28 -11.27 12.38
CA CYS A 154 -34.24 -12.31 12.77
C CYS A 154 -35.48 -12.24 11.87
N ALA A 155 -35.93 -13.40 11.37
CA ALA A 155 -37.08 -13.49 10.46
C ALA A 155 -38.44 -13.20 11.14
N GLU A 156 -38.57 -13.50 12.43
CA GLU A 156 -39.73 -13.18 13.26
C GLU A 156 -39.24 -12.44 14.49
N VAL A 157 -39.63 -11.17 14.65
CA VAL A 157 -39.23 -10.34 15.80
C VAL A 157 -40.46 -10.11 16.67
N ALA A 158 -40.53 -10.77 17.82
CA ALA A 158 -41.55 -10.47 18.82
C ALA A 158 -41.34 -9.06 19.42
N GLU A 159 -42.39 -8.48 19.97
CA GLU A 159 -42.32 -7.17 20.62
C GLU A 159 -41.36 -7.26 21.83
N GLY A 160 -40.31 -6.44 21.84
CA GLY A 160 -39.22 -6.51 22.85
C GLY A 160 -37.99 -7.36 22.47
N GLU A 161 -38.05 -8.22 21.45
CA GLU A 161 -36.90 -9.08 21.06
C GLU A 161 -35.88 -8.38 20.14
N PRO A 162 -34.59 -8.80 20.17
CA PRO A 162 -33.56 -8.22 19.32
C PRO A 162 -33.85 -8.48 17.84
N GLU A 163 -33.78 -7.44 17.02
CA GLU A 163 -33.93 -7.52 15.57
C GLU A 163 -32.70 -8.17 14.92
N TYR A 164 -31.52 -7.93 15.51
CA TYR A 164 -30.25 -8.42 15.00
C TYR A 164 -29.50 -9.26 16.04
N ILE A 165 -29.00 -10.43 15.64
CA ILE A 165 -28.20 -11.31 16.51
C ILE A 165 -26.85 -11.58 15.89
N ALA A 166 -25.80 -11.59 16.71
CA ALA A 166 -24.44 -11.96 16.35
C ALA A 166 -23.82 -12.92 17.38
N TRP A 167 -22.92 -13.78 16.92
CA TRP A 167 -22.10 -14.63 17.77
C TRP A 167 -20.61 -14.29 17.58
N TYR A 168 -19.88 -14.09 18.68
CA TYR A 168 -18.45 -13.82 18.63
C TYR A 168 -17.70 -14.49 19.79
N GLU A 169 -16.49 -14.95 19.53
CA GLU A 169 -15.65 -15.64 20.51
C GLU A 169 -14.40 -14.80 20.79
N PRO A 170 -14.43 -13.89 21.78
CA PRO A 170 -13.29 -13.04 22.10
C PRO A 170 -12.21 -13.83 22.84
N ALA A 171 -10.94 -13.48 22.60
CA ALA A 171 -9.82 -14.04 23.36
C ALA A 171 -9.72 -13.44 24.77
N HIS A 172 -10.23 -12.21 24.94
CA HIS A 172 -10.14 -11.41 26.16
C HIS A 172 -11.52 -10.88 26.59
N ASP A 173 -11.62 -10.27 27.76
CA ASP A 173 -12.88 -9.81 28.34
C ASP A 173 -13.29 -8.43 27.75
N ILE A 174 -13.43 -8.38 26.43
CA ILE A 174 -13.64 -7.14 25.66
C ILE A 174 -15.11 -6.84 25.33
N LEU A 175 -16.04 -7.74 25.66
CA LEU A 175 -17.42 -7.68 25.20
C LEU A 175 -18.09 -6.34 25.52
N ALA A 176 -18.01 -5.89 26.79
CA ALA A 176 -18.55 -4.61 27.22
C ALA A 176 -17.96 -3.44 26.42
N TRP A 177 -16.63 -3.42 26.28
CA TRP A 177 -15.90 -2.35 25.63
C TRP A 177 -16.10 -2.30 24.10
N GLY A 178 -16.34 -3.44 23.46
CA GLY A 178 -16.71 -3.53 22.05
C GLY A 178 -18.17 -3.15 21.82
N ALA A 179 -19.09 -3.64 22.66
CA ALA A 179 -20.53 -3.43 22.58
C ALA A 179 -20.92 -1.94 22.65
N GLU A 180 -20.24 -1.14 23.49
CA GLU A 180 -20.43 0.31 23.54
C GLU A 180 -20.25 0.99 22.18
N GLN A 181 -19.28 0.54 21.36
CA GLN A 181 -19.06 1.14 20.05
C GLN A 181 -20.15 0.79 19.05
N PHE A 182 -20.76 -0.40 19.18
CA PHE A 182 -21.92 -0.77 18.37
C PHE A 182 -23.16 0.03 18.78
N ALA A 183 -23.38 0.22 20.09
CA ALA A 183 -24.50 1.02 20.62
C ALA A 183 -24.46 2.46 20.10
N GLN A 184 -23.28 3.09 20.10
CA GLN A 184 -23.08 4.45 19.60
C GLN A 184 -23.34 4.61 18.09
N ARG A 185 -23.22 3.52 17.31
CA ARG A 185 -23.28 3.57 15.84
C ARG A 185 -24.59 3.05 15.25
N MET A 186 -25.22 2.07 15.90
CA MET A 186 -26.41 1.38 15.36
C MET A 186 -27.74 2.02 15.78
N GLY A 187 -27.72 3.18 16.42
CA GLY A 187 -28.91 3.98 16.70
C GLY A 187 -29.97 3.22 17.51
N SER A 188 -31.23 3.29 17.07
CA SER A 188 -32.37 2.64 17.74
C SER A 188 -32.58 1.17 17.35
N ALA A 189 -31.72 0.58 16.52
CA ALA A 189 -31.86 -0.82 16.11
C ALA A 189 -31.58 -1.74 17.30
N ARG A 190 -32.46 -2.72 17.56
CA ARG A 190 -32.31 -3.63 18.71
C ARG A 190 -31.41 -4.81 18.33
N TRP A 191 -30.39 -5.09 19.12
CA TRP A 191 -29.42 -6.13 18.78
C TRP A 191 -28.86 -6.90 19.97
N LEU A 192 -28.32 -8.08 19.71
CA LEU A 192 -27.67 -8.97 20.67
C LEU A 192 -26.34 -9.48 20.11
N ILE A 193 -25.26 -9.34 20.88
CA ILE A 193 -23.98 -10.01 20.62
C ILE A 193 -23.78 -11.04 21.73
N ALA A 194 -23.85 -12.32 21.38
CA ALA A 194 -23.60 -13.43 22.29
C ALA A 194 -22.14 -13.93 22.18
N THR A 195 -21.57 -14.29 23.32
CA THR A 195 -20.23 -14.88 23.45
C THR A 195 -20.28 -16.08 24.38
N PRO A 196 -19.27 -16.97 24.39
CA PRO A 196 -19.23 -18.11 25.30
C PRO A 196 -19.29 -17.75 26.79
N SER A 197 -18.92 -16.52 27.17
CA SER A 197 -18.78 -16.06 28.55
C SER A 197 -19.75 -14.93 28.93
N GLY A 198 -20.75 -14.64 28.09
CA GLY A 198 -21.68 -13.54 28.33
C GLY A 198 -22.37 -13.05 27.06
N ALA A 199 -23.30 -12.12 27.22
CA ALA A 199 -24.01 -11.48 26.11
C ALA A 199 -24.17 -9.98 26.35
N ALA A 200 -24.15 -9.21 25.27
CA ALA A 200 -24.44 -7.78 25.27
C ALA A 200 -25.67 -7.52 24.41
N SER A 201 -26.71 -6.90 24.98
CA SER A 201 -27.93 -6.53 24.26
C SER A 201 -28.19 -5.03 24.32
N TRP A 202 -28.75 -4.50 23.25
CA TRP A 202 -29.13 -3.10 23.11
C TRP A 202 -30.61 -3.02 22.75
N ASP A 203 -31.37 -2.31 23.57
CA ASP A 203 -32.82 -2.15 23.41
C ASP A 203 -33.23 -0.91 22.58
N GLY A 204 -32.24 -0.17 22.07
CA GLY A 204 -32.44 1.10 21.37
C GLY A 204 -32.09 2.34 22.20
N ALA A 205 -31.90 2.19 23.52
CA ALA A 205 -31.60 3.28 24.43
C ALA A 205 -30.52 2.94 25.48
N THR A 206 -30.49 1.70 25.96
CA THR A 206 -29.58 1.24 27.01
C THR A 206 -28.87 -0.06 26.64
N LEU A 207 -27.60 -0.15 27.04
CA LEU A 207 -26.76 -1.32 26.83
C LEU A 207 -26.85 -2.20 28.07
N HIS A 208 -27.33 -3.44 27.88
CA HIS A 208 -27.42 -4.45 28.92
C HIS A 208 -26.30 -5.48 28.74
N LEU A 209 -25.62 -5.81 29.84
CA LEU A 209 -24.54 -6.78 29.86
C LEU A 209 -24.92 -7.95 30.77
N GLN A 210 -24.90 -9.15 30.20
CA GLN A 210 -25.12 -10.41 30.91
C GLN A 210 -23.83 -11.21 30.94
N HIS A 211 -23.50 -11.78 32.10
CA HIS A 211 -22.28 -12.55 32.32
C HIS A 211 -22.53 -14.07 32.32
N ASP A 212 -23.75 -14.49 32.01
CA ASP A 212 -24.13 -15.91 31.94
C ASP A 212 -23.67 -16.54 30.62
N HIS A 213 -23.32 -17.82 30.68
CA HIS A 213 -22.93 -18.61 29.52
C HIS A 213 -24.06 -18.65 28.48
N ALA A 214 -23.94 -17.86 27.41
CA ALA A 214 -24.85 -17.95 26.28
C ALA A 214 -24.54 -19.22 25.47
N GLN A 215 -25.55 -20.06 25.23
CA GLN A 215 -25.40 -21.18 24.29
C GLN A 215 -25.49 -20.65 22.85
N ARG A 216 -24.71 -21.27 21.95
CA ARG A 216 -24.79 -20.97 20.52
C ARG A 216 -26.15 -21.40 19.97
N GLY A 217 -27.10 -20.47 19.89
CA GLY A 217 -28.36 -20.68 19.19
C GLY A 217 -28.15 -20.87 17.69
N ALA A 218 -28.96 -21.70 17.05
CA ALA A 218 -28.95 -21.84 15.60
C ALA A 218 -29.53 -20.56 14.96
N ILE A 219 -28.66 -19.65 14.51
CA ILE A 219 -29.09 -18.44 13.81
C ILE A 219 -29.36 -18.81 12.35
N ALA A 220 -30.64 -18.81 11.96
CA ALA A 220 -31.07 -19.12 10.59
C ALA A 220 -30.49 -18.12 9.57
N PRO A 221 -30.16 -18.57 8.33
CA PRO A 221 -29.64 -17.70 7.28
C PRO A 221 -30.72 -16.73 6.76
N ASP A 222 -30.33 -15.49 6.44
CA ASP A 222 -31.20 -14.40 5.98
C ASP A 222 -30.93 -14.02 4.50
N ALA A 223 -31.89 -13.37 3.84
CA ALA A 223 -31.78 -12.85 2.47
C ALA A 223 -30.61 -11.85 2.31
N ALA A 224 -30.25 -11.09 3.35
CA ALA A 224 -29.09 -10.21 3.33
C ALA A 224 -27.75 -10.99 3.25
N GLU A 225 -27.68 -12.19 3.83
CA GLU A 225 -26.52 -13.07 3.77
C GLU A 225 -26.25 -13.52 2.33
N ALA A 226 -27.30 -13.86 1.57
CA ALA A 226 -27.17 -14.25 0.16
C ALA A 226 -26.58 -13.13 -0.72
N LEU A 227 -27.00 -11.88 -0.52
CA LEU A 227 -26.47 -10.72 -1.23
C LEU A 227 -25.00 -10.45 -0.87
N TRP A 228 -24.65 -10.54 0.42
CA TRP A 228 -23.26 -10.39 0.87
C TRP A 228 -22.34 -11.46 0.29
N LEU A 229 -22.76 -12.73 0.30
CA LEU A 229 -21.96 -13.82 -0.26
C LEU A 229 -21.78 -13.69 -1.77
N ALA A 230 -22.79 -13.17 -2.49
CA ALA A 230 -22.68 -12.86 -3.92
C ALA A 230 -21.67 -11.73 -4.17
N TYR A 231 -21.74 -10.65 -3.38
CA TYR A 231 -20.78 -9.55 -3.43
C TYR A 231 -19.36 -10.03 -3.12
N TYR A 232 -19.15 -10.73 -2.00
CA TYR A 232 -17.83 -11.22 -1.57
C TYR A 232 -17.16 -12.10 -2.63
N ARG A 233 -17.93 -13.02 -3.24
CA ARG A 233 -17.44 -13.85 -4.37
C ARG A 233 -17.05 -13.02 -5.60
N SER A 234 -17.75 -11.92 -5.88
CA SER A 234 -17.48 -11.08 -7.05
C SER A 234 -16.24 -10.20 -6.90
N THR A 235 -15.93 -9.79 -5.67
CA THR A 235 -14.81 -8.89 -5.37
C THR A 235 -13.52 -9.65 -5.07
N PHE A 236 -13.60 -10.94 -4.74
CA PHE A 236 -12.43 -11.80 -4.54
C PHE A 236 -11.62 -11.93 -5.84
N ASN A 237 -10.39 -11.43 -5.84
CA ASN A 237 -9.49 -11.51 -6.98
C ASN A 237 -8.52 -12.70 -6.82
N PRO A 238 -8.75 -13.83 -7.52
CA PRO A 238 -7.91 -15.02 -7.37
C PRO A 238 -6.47 -14.80 -7.84
N ALA A 239 -6.23 -13.84 -8.75
CA ALA A 239 -4.88 -13.54 -9.24
C ALA A 239 -4.03 -12.75 -8.24
N ARG A 240 -4.65 -12.08 -7.25
CA ARG A 240 -3.97 -11.26 -6.24
C ARG A 240 -3.99 -11.87 -4.84
N LEU A 241 -4.45 -13.11 -4.72
CA LEU A 241 -4.53 -13.80 -3.44
C LEU A 241 -3.14 -14.01 -2.82
N ASN A 242 -2.88 -13.34 -1.69
CA ASN A 242 -1.81 -13.68 -0.77
C ASN A 242 -2.41 -14.40 0.45
N GLU A 243 -2.21 -15.72 0.54
CA GLU A 243 -2.75 -16.55 1.62
C GLU A 243 -2.19 -16.17 3.00
N THR A 244 -0.91 -15.79 3.05
CA THR A 244 -0.25 -15.38 4.28
C THR A 244 -0.88 -14.10 4.82
N ALA A 245 -1.05 -13.09 3.97
CA ALA A 245 -1.73 -11.84 4.32
C ALA A 245 -3.20 -12.09 4.70
N LEU A 246 -3.92 -12.94 3.97
CA LEU A 246 -5.29 -13.32 4.29
C LEU A 246 -5.40 -13.93 5.69
N HIS A 247 -4.52 -14.88 6.04
CA HIS A 247 -4.51 -15.50 7.37
C HIS A 247 -4.05 -14.56 8.48
N GLN A 248 -3.13 -13.63 8.19
CA GLN A 248 -2.67 -12.63 9.16
C GLN A 248 -3.76 -11.62 9.51
N HIS A 249 -4.50 -11.16 8.51
CA HIS A 249 -5.58 -10.21 8.69
C HIS A 249 -6.84 -10.91 9.20
N MET A 250 -7.23 -12.04 8.62
CA MET A 250 -8.41 -12.83 9.00
C MET A 250 -8.04 -14.26 9.43
N PRO A 251 -7.59 -14.45 10.69
CA PRO A 251 -7.24 -15.77 11.21
C PRO A 251 -8.38 -16.79 11.11
N VAL A 252 -8.03 -18.04 10.78
CA VAL A 252 -8.96 -19.17 10.54
C VAL A 252 -9.95 -19.39 11.70
N ARG A 253 -9.54 -19.09 12.95
CA ARG A 253 -10.42 -19.21 14.12
C ARG A 253 -11.73 -18.42 13.99
N TYR A 254 -11.70 -17.28 13.29
CA TYR A 254 -12.87 -16.41 13.12
C TYR A 254 -13.79 -16.85 11.98
N TRP A 255 -13.33 -17.73 11.08
CA TRP A 255 -14.14 -18.15 9.91
C TRP A 255 -15.41 -18.88 10.33
N LYS A 256 -15.40 -19.54 11.50
CA LYS A 256 -16.57 -20.25 12.05
C LYS A 256 -17.75 -19.32 12.39
N GLY A 257 -17.50 -18.03 12.58
CA GLY A 257 -18.53 -17.01 12.88
C GLY A 257 -18.90 -16.14 11.67
N LEU A 258 -18.18 -16.28 10.55
CA LEU A 258 -18.39 -15.47 9.35
C LEU A 258 -19.27 -16.22 8.33
N PRO A 259 -20.24 -15.55 7.69
CA PRO A 259 -21.03 -16.17 6.63
C PRO A 259 -20.15 -16.55 5.42
N GLU A 260 -19.09 -15.77 5.13
CA GLU A 260 -18.13 -16.06 4.07
C GLU A 260 -17.10 -17.16 4.43
N GLY A 261 -16.99 -17.55 5.70
CA GLY A 261 -15.97 -18.49 6.18
C GLY A 261 -15.90 -19.82 5.42
N PRO A 262 -17.03 -20.49 5.13
CA PRO A 262 -17.06 -21.72 4.34
C PRO A 262 -16.62 -21.53 2.87
N LEU A 263 -16.75 -20.31 2.32
CA LEU A 263 -16.39 -20.03 0.92
C LEU A 263 -14.87 -19.84 0.74
N ILE A 264 -14.18 -19.36 1.76
CA ILE A 264 -12.76 -19.00 1.68
C ILE A 264 -11.88 -20.19 1.23
N PRO A 265 -11.97 -21.41 1.82
CA PRO A 265 -11.21 -22.57 1.37
C PRO A 265 -11.47 -22.94 -0.10
N GLU A 266 -12.73 -22.90 -0.54
CA GLU A 266 -13.10 -23.20 -1.92
C GLU A 266 -12.48 -22.19 -2.90
N MET A 267 -12.53 -20.89 -2.56
CA MET A 267 -11.97 -19.83 -3.37
C MET A 267 -10.44 -19.85 -3.44
N ILE A 268 -9.76 -20.18 -2.32
CA ILE A 268 -8.30 -20.39 -2.30
C ILE A 268 -7.93 -21.58 -3.20
N SER A 269 -8.66 -22.68 -3.10
CA SER A 269 -8.45 -23.87 -3.93
C SER A 269 -8.70 -23.59 -5.42
N ALA A 270 -9.75 -22.82 -5.74
CA ALA A 270 -10.05 -22.36 -7.10
C ALA A 270 -8.98 -21.41 -7.66
N ALA A 271 -8.40 -20.54 -6.82
CA ALA A 271 -7.28 -19.67 -7.20
C ALA A 271 -6.05 -20.51 -7.62
N LYS A 272 -5.69 -21.51 -6.81
CA LYS A 272 -4.55 -22.42 -7.08
C LYS A 272 -4.75 -23.30 -8.31
N SER A 273 -5.98 -23.71 -8.60
CA SER A 273 -6.28 -24.69 -9.67
C SER A 273 -6.45 -24.08 -11.07
N GLY A 274 -6.20 -22.77 -11.25
CA GLY A 274 -6.10 -22.16 -12.59
C GLY A 274 -6.65 -20.75 -12.72
N ALA A 275 -7.41 -20.25 -11.75
CA ALA A 275 -7.94 -18.89 -11.80
C ALA A 275 -6.85 -17.80 -11.67
N GLN A 276 -5.65 -18.14 -11.17
CA GLN A 276 -4.47 -17.27 -11.19
C GLN A 276 -3.94 -16.98 -12.61
N ARG A 277 -4.09 -17.91 -13.57
CA ARG A 277 -3.62 -17.72 -14.97
C ARG A 277 -4.55 -16.89 -15.83
N LEU A 278 -5.84 -16.85 -15.51
CA LEU A 278 -6.86 -16.20 -16.34
C LEU A 278 -7.42 -14.91 -15.71
N ALA A 279 -7.12 -14.64 -14.43
CA ALA A 279 -7.64 -13.50 -13.67
C ALA A 279 -9.17 -13.29 -13.81
N GLN A 280 -9.92 -14.37 -14.09
CA GLN A 280 -11.35 -14.38 -14.29
C GLN A 280 -11.97 -15.52 -13.49
N ALA A 281 -13.07 -15.24 -12.79
CA ALA A 281 -13.93 -16.27 -12.24
C ALA A 281 -14.44 -17.16 -13.38
N HIS A 282 -14.42 -18.49 -13.20
CA HIS A 282 -14.82 -19.49 -14.21
C HIS A 282 -16.23 -19.22 -14.81
N ARG A 283 -17.10 -18.49 -14.08
CA ARG A 283 -18.40 -18.02 -14.57
C ARG A 283 -18.32 -17.02 -15.71
N VAL A 284 -17.29 -16.15 -15.75
CA VAL A 284 -17.11 -15.18 -16.84
C VAL A 284 -16.70 -15.89 -18.13
N GLY A 285 -15.83 -16.90 -18.05
CA GLY A 285 -15.44 -17.73 -19.20
C GLY A 285 -16.56 -18.63 -19.72
N ALA A 286 -17.56 -18.96 -18.89
CA ALA A 286 -18.73 -19.75 -19.27
C ALA A 286 -19.91 -18.90 -19.76
N LEU A 287 -19.91 -17.59 -19.52
CA LEU A 287 -20.88 -16.69 -20.12
C LEU A 287 -20.52 -16.55 -21.60
N GLN A 288 -21.42 -16.96 -22.49
CA GLN A 288 -21.33 -16.60 -23.90
C GLN A 288 -21.52 -15.09 -24.01
N GLY A 289 -20.40 -14.37 -23.96
CA GLY A 289 -20.40 -12.92 -24.18
C GLY A 289 -21.02 -12.62 -25.53
N LYS A 290 -21.89 -11.62 -25.58
CA LYS A 290 -22.35 -11.06 -26.84
C LYS A 290 -21.13 -10.40 -27.50
N VAL A 291 -20.55 -11.07 -28.49
CA VAL A 291 -19.45 -10.52 -29.27
C VAL A 291 -19.98 -9.25 -29.93
N ILE A 292 -19.49 -8.09 -29.48
CA ILE A 292 -19.72 -6.84 -30.20
C ILE A 292 -18.69 -6.88 -31.34
N PRO A 293 -19.12 -7.00 -32.60
CA PRO A 293 -18.19 -6.99 -33.72
C PRO A 293 -17.69 -5.55 -33.86
N ILE A 294 -16.58 -5.25 -33.20
CA ILE A 294 -15.84 -4.01 -33.40
C ILE A 294 -14.56 -4.43 -34.12
N GLU A 295 -14.43 -4.05 -35.38
CA GLU A 295 -13.18 -4.14 -36.12
C GLU A 295 -12.06 -3.44 -35.34
N ALA A 296 -10.84 -3.97 -35.35
CA ALA A 296 -9.74 -3.44 -34.54
C ALA A 296 -9.48 -1.94 -34.80
N GLU A 297 -9.71 -1.47 -36.03
CA GLU A 297 -9.65 -0.06 -36.42
C GLU A 297 -10.74 0.80 -35.75
N ALA A 298 -11.89 0.24 -35.41
CA ALA A 298 -13.00 0.93 -34.74
C ALA A 298 -12.91 0.88 -33.20
N ALA A 299 -12.06 0.01 -32.65
CA ALA A 299 -11.89 -0.18 -31.20
C ALA A 299 -10.89 0.79 -30.57
N GLN A 300 -10.05 1.46 -31.37
CA GLN A 300 -9.15 2.49 -30.87
C GLN A 300 -9.87 3.84 -30.94
N PRO A 301 -10.20 4.48 -29.80
CA PRO A 301 -10.66 5.86 -29.86
C PRO A 301 -9.53 6.68 -30.47
N MET A 302 -9.75 7.19 -31.69
CA MET A 302 -8.84 8.09 -32.36
C MET A 302 -8.78 9.36 -31.51
N ARG A 303 -7.86 9.39 -30.54
CA ARG A 303 -7.66 10.54 -29.67
C ARG A 303 -7.27 11.70 -30.59
N ALA A 304 -8.07 12.77 -30.57
CA ALA A 304 -7.79 13.96 -31.35
C ALA A 304 -6.32 14.34 -31.18
N ALA A 305 -5.63 14.61 -32.29
CA ALA A 305 -4.23 15.00 -32.25
C ALA A 305 -4.10 16.26 -31.35
N PRO A 306 -3.24 16.25 -30.33
CA PRO A 306 -3.07 17.41 -29.47
C PRO A 306 -2.59 18.61 -30.28
N SER A 307 -3.12 19.80 -29.98
CA SER A 307 -2.78 21.04 -30.69
C SER A 307 -1.33 21.51 -30.45
N SER A 308 -0.71 21.07 -29.35
CA SER A 308 0.68 21.37 -29.02
C SER A 308 1.28 20.28 -28.11
N LEU A 309 2.61 20.24 -28.03
CA LEU A 309 3.29 19.31 -27.14
C LEU A 309 2.93 19.55 -25.66
N ALA A 310 2.78 20.81 -25.25
CA ALA A 310 2.33 21.21 -23.91
C ALA A 310 0.92 20.66 -23.56
N ALA A 311 0.04 20.58 -24.55
CA ALA A 311 -1.32 20.03 -24.41
C ALA A 311 -1.37 18.50 -24.60
N CYS A 312 -0.24 17.82 -24.80
CA CYS A 312 -0.24 16.39 -25.08
C CYS A 312 -0.72 15.58 -23.87
N ARG A 313 -1.74 14.74 -24.09
CA ARG A 313 -2.33 13.84 -23.08
C ARG A 313 -2.43 12.39 -23.60
N ARG A 314 -1.58 12.01 -24.56
CA ARG A 314 -1.65 10.71 -25.26
C ARG A 314 -1.18 9.52 -24.42
N CYS A 315 -0.35 9.72 -23.40
CA CYS A 315 0.04 8.71 -22.40
C CYS A 315 -0.15 9.27 -20.99
N GLU A 316 0.16 8.51 -19.93
CA GLU A 316 -0.02 8.97 -18.53
C GLU A 316 1.16 9.80 -18.02
N LEU A 317 2.26 9.86 -18.76
CA LEU A 317 3.50 10.49 -18.29
C LEU A 317 3.37 12.00 -18.02
N TRP A 318 2.44 12.70 -18.68
CA TRP A 318 2.18 14.12 -18.43
C TRP A 318 1.68 14.41 -17.01
N GLN A 319 1.10 13.42 -16.30
CA GLN A 319 0.48 13.63 -15.00
C GLN A 319 1.52 13.95 -13.90
N HIS A 320 2.75 13.44 -14.07
CA HIS A 320 3.80 13.51 -13.06
C HIS A 320 5.07 14.22 -13.54
N ALA A 321 5.20 14.45 -14.84
CA ALA A 321 6.24 15.32 -15.39
C ALA A 321 5.90 16.80 -15.09
N THR A 322 6.93 17.64 -14.95
CA THR A 322 6.72 19.08 -14.74
C THR A 322 6.22 19.74 -16.02
N GLN A 323 6.83 19.36 -17.14
CA GLN A 323 6.49 19.86 -18.48
C GLN A 323 7.03 18.88 -19.53
N PRO A 324 6.54 18.91 -20.77
CA PRO A 324 7.20 18.20 -21.85
C PRO A 324 8.51 18.89 -22.23
N VAL A 325 9.49 18.09 -22.62
CA VAL A 325 10.77 18.55 -23.17
C VAL A 325 10.75 18.31 -24.66
N ASN A 326 10.76 19.40 -25.43
CA ASN A 326 10.84 19.35 -26.89
C ASN A 326 12.28 19.08 -27.36
N GLY A 327 12.46 18.73 -28.62
CA GLY A 327 13.78 18.75 -29.23
C GLY A 327 14.32 20.18 -29.40
N GLU A 328 15.64 20.30 -29.42
CA GLU A 328 16.37 21.57 -29.51
C GLU A 328 17.47 21.45 -30.57
N GLY A 329 17.58 22.45 -31.44
CA GLY A 329 18.60 22.53 -32.50
C GLY A 329 18.08 23.29 -33.73
N PRO A 330 18.94 23.49 -34.74
CA PRO A 330 18.56 24.16 -35.97
C PRO A 330 17.54 23.35 -36.76
N ALA A 331 16.64 24.03 -37.47
CA ALA A 331 15.58 23.38 -38.25
C ALA A 331 16.10 22.62 -39.47
N ASN A 332 17.35 22.85 -39.87
CA ASN A 332 18.06 22.22 -40.98
C ASN A 332 19.27 21.41 -40.49
N ALA A 333 19.23 20.90 -39.24
CA ALA A 333 20.31 20.06 -38.72
C ALA A 333 20.45 18.79 -39.57
N ARG A 334 21.64 18.57 -40.14
CA ARG A 334 21.94 17.37 -40.93
C ARG A 334 22.06 16.12 -40.06
N ILE A 335 22.44 16.30 -38.78
CA ILE A 335 22.56 15.22 -37.78
C ILE A 335 21.53 15.44 -36.66
N MET A 336 20.74 14.41 -36.38
CA MET A 336 19.83 14.35 -35.25
C MET A 336 20.33 13.33 -34.21
N LEU A 337 20.39 13.73 -32.94
CA LEU A 337 20.64 12.83 -31.80
C LEU A 337 19.33 12.48 -31.11
N LEU A 338 19.06 11.18 -30.98
CA LEU A 338 17.83 10.66 -30.38
C LEU A 338 18.12 9.89 -29.09
N GLY A 339 17.65 10.41 -27.95
CA GLY A 339 17.71 9.73 -26.64
C GLY A 339 16.41 9.00 -26.27
N GLU A 340 16.37 8.47 -25.04
CA GLU A 340 15.24 7.71 -24.52
C GLU A 340 14.08 8.61 -24.07
N GLN A 341 14.34 9.44 -23.05
CA GLN A 341 13.37 10.33 -22.42
C GLN A 341 14.12 11.46 -21.68
N PRO A 342 13.42 12.52 -21.24
CA PRO A 342 14.02 13.57 -20.42
C PRO A 342 14.37 13.00 -19.04
N GLY A 343 15.44 13.51 -18.43
CA GLY A 343 15.78 13.26 -17.03
C GLY A 343 15.22 14.33 -16.10
N ASP A 344 15.69 14.29 -14.86
CA ASP A 344 15.27 15.20 -13.77
C ASP A 344 15.53 16.67 -14.10
N GLN A 345 16.73 17.00 -14.60
CA GLN A 345 17.11 18.38 -14.92
C GLN A 345 16.48 18.85 -16.23
N GLU A 346 16.31 17.96 -17.20
CA GLU A 346 15.63 18.24 -18.46
C GLU A 346 14.16 18.58 -18.21
N ASP A 347 13.47 17.81 -17.38
CA ASP A 347 12.07 18.04 -17.01
C ASP A 347 11.85 19.40 -16.33
N LEU A 348 12.81 19.86 -15.51
CA LEU A 348 12.71 21.17 -14.86
C LEU A 348 13.08 22.34 -15.79
N SER A 349 14.06 22.14 -16.66
CA SER A 349 14.56 23.19 -17.57
C SER A 349 13.78 23.31 -18.88
N GLY A 350 13.06 22.25 -19.29
CA GLY A 350 12.39 22.16 -20.59
C GLY A 350 13.34 21.88 -21.76
N ARG A 351 14.62 21.59 -21.51
CA ARG A 351 15.66 21.42 -22.54
C ARG A 351 16.27 20.02 -22.53
N PRO A 352 16.55 19.41 -23.70
CA PRO A 352 17.08 18.06 -23.77
C PRO A 352 18.59 18.01 -23.47
N PHE A 353 19.03 16.95 -22.77
CA PHE A 353 20.44 16.67 -22.46
C PHE A 353 21.15 17.84 -21.75
N VAL A 354 20.62 18.29 -20.60
CA VAL A 354 21.25 19.32 -19.76
C VAL A 354 21.83 18.75 -18.45
N GLY A 355 21.41 17.55 -18.06
CA GLY A 355 21.90 16.86 -16.86
C GLY A 355 23.29 16.24 -17.04
N PRO A 356 23.73 15.40 -16.08
CA PRO A 356 25.07 14.78 -16.11
C PRO A 356 25.34 13.96 -17.38
N ALA A 357 24.32 13.28 -17.92
CA ALA A 357 24.45 12.54 -19.17
C ALA A 357 24.59 13.46 -20.39
N GLY A 358 24.00 14.67 -20.32
CA GLY A 358 24.13 15.70 -21.33
C GLY A 358 25.51 16.35 -21.33
N GLN A 359 26.08 16.62 -20.14
CA GLN A 359 27.45 17.13 -20.01
C GLN A 359 28.48 16.18 -20.63
N LEU A 360 28.36 14.88 -20.36
CA LEU A 360 29.22 13.87 -21.01
C LEU A 360 29.00 13.86 -22.54
N LEU A 361 27.75 14.02 -22.99
CA LEU A 361 27.44 14.08 -24.42
C LEU A 361 28.08 15.30 -25.07
N ASP A 362 28.08 16.47 -24.41
CA ASP A 362 28.73 17.70 -24.89
C ASP A 362 30.24 17.51 -25.06
N GLU A 363 30.91 16.95 -24.06
CA GLU A 363 32.33 16.61 -24.15
C GLU A 363 32.63 15.63 -25.29
N VAL A 364 31.71 14.70 -25.58
CA VAL A 364 31.89 13.73 -26.66
C VAL A 364 31.63 14.35 -28.04
N ILE A 365 30.65 15.25 -28.15
CA ILE A 365 30.37 16.02 -29.36
C ILE A 365 31.58 16.87 -29.73
N GLU A 366 32.16 17.60 -28.76
CA GLU A 366 33.35 18.42 -28.96
C GLU A 366 34.56 17.56 -29.37
N ARG A 367 34.78 16.43 -28.70
CA ARG A 367 35.83 15.46 -29.06
C ARG A 367 35.65 14.83 -30.45
N ALA A 368 34.44 14.81 -30.98
CA ALA A 368 34.15 14.35 -32.34
C ALA A 368 34.35 15.46 -33.40
N GLY A 369 34.72 16.69 -32.98
CA GLY A 369 34.89 17.83 -33.89
C GLY A 369 33.59 18.45 -34.37
N LEU A 370 32.47 18.15 -33.70
CA LEU A 370 31.15 18.70 -34.01
C LEU A 370 30.80 19.83 -33.05
N ALA A 371 30.02 20.80 -33.51
CA ALA A 371 29.42 21.81 -32.64
C ALA A 371 28.01 21.38 -32.23
N ARG A 372 27.68 21.42 -30.93
CA ARG A 372 26.32 21.13 -30.44
C ARG A 372 25.26 21.98 -31.14
N GLY A 373 25.60 23.22 -31.49
CA GLY A 373 24.72 24.16 -32.20
C GLY A 373 24.31 23.74 -33.61
N ASP A 374 25.02 22.77 -34.21
CA ASP A 374 24.72 22.25 -35.56
C ASP A 374 23.89 20.96 -35.52
N LEU A 375 23.61 20.44 -34.31
CA LEU A 375 22.89 19.19 -34.09
C LEU A 375 21.46 19.45 -33.63
N TYR A 376 20.55 18.56 -33.99
CA TYR A 376 19.21 18.52 -33.40
C TYR A 376 19.12 17.43 -32.36
N LEU A 377 18.93 17.78 -31.09
CA LEU A 377 18.87 16.84 -29.98
C LEU A 377 17.43 16.66 -29.53
N THR A 378 16.97 15.41 -29.40
CA THR A 378 15.62 15.11 -28.91
C THR A 378 15.57 13.74 -28.21
N ASN A 379 14.40 13.39 -27.67
CA ASN A 379 14.14 12.10 -27.02
C ASN A 379 12.94 11.38 -27.64
N ALA A 380 12.92 10.05 -27.62
CA ALA A 380 11.81 9.26 -28.11
C ALA A 380 10.50 9.55 -27.36
N VAL A 381 10.58 9.76 -26.05
CA VAL A 381 9.46 10.18 -25.20
C VAL A 381 9.71 11.61 -24.72
N LYS A 382 8.64 12.42 -24.65
CA LYS A 382 8.73 13.87 -24.34
C LYS A 382 8.47 14.25 -22.88
N HIS A 383 8.03 13.32 -22.04
CA HIS A 383 7.76 13.57 -20.61
C HIS A 383 8.63 12.65 -19.76
N PHE A 384 9.11 13.15 -18.62
CA PHE A 384 9.96 12.38 -17.72
C PHE A 384 9.16 11.33 -16.94
N LYS A 385 9.50 10.06 -17.12
CA LYS A 385 8.98 8.97 -16.31
C LYS A 385 9.90 8.68 -15.12
N TRP A 386 9.35 8.76 -13.91
CA TRP A 386 10.10 8.58 -12.68
C TRP A 386 9.26 8.01 -11.54
N THR A 387 9.94 7.53 -10.50
CA THR A 387 9.35 7.13 -9.22
C THR A 387 10.04 7.86 -8.07
N PRO A 388 9.31 8.29 -7.03
CA PRO A 388 9.91 8.94 -5.86
C PRO A 388 10.80 7.95 -5.08
N ARG A 389 11.97 8.42 -4.63
CA ARG A 389 12.80 7.74 -3.63
C ARG A 389 13.31 8.81 -2.66
N GLY A 390 12.64 8.96 -1.53
CA GLY A 390 12.82 10.10 -0.64
C GLY A 390 12.56 11.41 -1.38
N LYS A 391 13.52 12.35 -1.31
CA LYS A 391 13.43 13.65 -2.03
C LYS A 391 13.87 13.59 -3.50
N ARG A 392 14.32 12.44 -4.01
CA ARG A 392 14.88 12.30 -5.37
C ARG A 392 13.86 11.68 -6.33
N ARG A 393 13.88 12.14 -7.58
CA ARG A 393 13.11 11.57 -8.69
C ARG A 393 13.97 10.53 -9.42
N ILE A 394 13.61 9.25 -9.33
CA ILE A 394 14.38 8.16 -9.92
C ILE A 394 13.81 7.80 -11.29
N HIS A 395 14.62 7.96 -12.33
CA HIS A 395 14.29 7.61 -13.72
C HIS A 395 13.80 6.16 -13.85
N LYS A 396 12.72 5.96 -14.62
CA LYS A 396 12.21 4.64 -15.02
C LYS A 396 12.06 4.57 -16.53
N THR A 397 12.48 3.46 -17.14
CA THR A 397 12.37 3.28 -18.58
C THR A 397 10.91 3.37 -19.07
N PRO A 398 10.62 4.11 -20.14
CA PRO A 398 9.29 4.14 -20.75
C PRO A 398 8.81 2.75 -21.16
N ALA A 399 7.53 2.49 -20.96
CA ALA A 399 6.89 1.28 -21.47
C ALA A 399 6.65 1.42 -22.98
N GLN A 400 6.54 0.29 -23.68
CA GLN A 400 6.32 0.27 -25.13
C GLN A 400 5.11 1.14 -25.56
N ARG A 401 3.99 1.02 -24.84
CA ARG A 401 2.78 1.84 -25.04
C ARG A 401 3.03 3.36 -24.95
N GLU A 402 3.99 3.78 -24.12
CA GLU A 402 4.32 5.19 -23.90
C GLU A 402 5.20 5.72 -25.04
N VAL A 403 6.11 4.88 -25.54
CA VAL A 403 6.90 5.16 -26.75
C VAL A 403 5.98 5.32 -27.96
N GLU A 404 5.09 4.35 -28.19
CA GLU A 404 4.10 4.38 -29.29
C GLU A 404 3.18 5.60 -29.21
N ALA A 405 2.71 5.95 -28.01
CA ALA A 405 1.88 7.14 -27.82
C ALA A 405 2.61 8.44 -28.17
N CYS A 406 3.94 8.49 -28.00
CA CYS A 406 4.79 9.65 -28.28
C CYS A 406 5.37 9.67 -29.70
N ALA A 407 5.32 8.57 -30.44
CA ALA A 407 5.94 8.41 -31.76
C ALA A 407 5.55 9.52 -32.74
N MET A 408 4.29 9.98 -32.71
CA MET A 408 3.84 11.09 -33.56
C MET A 408 4.69 12.37 -33.43
N TRP A 409 5.23 12.65 -32.24
CA TRP A 409 6.04 13.84 -32.00
C TRP A 409 7.44 13.67 -32.58
N LEU A 410 8.00 12.47 -32.46
CA LEU A 410 9.27 12.14 -33.11
C LEU A 410 9.14 12.19 -34.62
N GLU A 411 8.08 11.61 -35.19
CA GLU A 411 7.77 11.68 -36.63
C GLU A 411 7.67 13.12 -37.11
N HIS A 412 6.94 13.98 -36.38
CA HIS A 412 6.85 15.40 -36.69
C HIS A 412 8.22 16.11 -36.66
N GLU A 413 9.08 15.78 -35.70
CA GLU A 413 10.42 16.37 -35.64
C GLU A 413 11.30 15.90 -36.80
N VAL A 414 11.29 14.60 -37.11
CA VAL A 414 12.06 14.05 -38.23
C VAL A 414 11.58 14.64 -39.56
N GLN A 415 10.26 14.76 -39.77
CA GLN A 415 9.70 15.39 -40.97
C GLN A 415 10.03 16.89 -41.08
N ARG A 416 10.08 17.60 -39.95
CA ARG A 416 10.38 19.03 -39.92
C ARG A 416 11.87 19.32 -40.11
N VAL A 417 12.74 18.51 -39.50
CA VAL A 417 14.19 18.71 -39.51
C VAL A 417 14.83 18.10 -40.76
N GLN A 418 14.25 17.01 -41.27
CA GLN A 418 14.77 16.22 -42.40
C GLN A 418 16.27 15.89 -42.25
N PRO A 419 16.70 15.26 -41.14
CA PRO A 419 18.11 14.94 -40.94
C PRO A 419 18.56 13.89 -41.95
N GLU A 420 19.78 14.03 -42.46
CA GLU A 420 20.42 13.02 -43.31
C GLU A 420 20.92 11.84 -42.46
N VAL A 421 21.33 12.10 -41.21
CA VAL A 421 21.80 11.08 -40.26
C VAL A 421 21.12 11.19 -38.91
N ILE A 422 20.61 10.06 -38.39
CA ILE A 422 20.08 9.94 -37.03
C ILE A 422 21.00 9.05 -36.19
N VAL A 423 21.53 9.58 -35.09
CA VAL A 423 22.30 8.81 -34.11
C VAL A 423 21.42 8.48 -32.91
N THR A 424 21.09 7.20 -32.73
CA THR A 424 20.25 6.74 -31.62
C THR A 424 21.10 6.37 -30.41
N LEU A 425 20.80 6.97 -29.26
CA LEU A 425 21.49 6.77 -27.99
C LEU A 425 20.74 5.71 -27.16
N GLY A 426 21.14 4.45 -27.28
CA GLY A 426 20.57 3.33 -26.54
C GLY A 426 19.42 2.60 -27.25
N ALA A 427 18.99 1.48 -26.64
CA ALA A 427 18.03 0.56 -27.24
C ALA A 427 16.61 1.14 -27.40
N THR A 428 16.16 1.96 -26.44
CA THR A 428 14.80 2.54 -26.47
C THR A 428 14.65 3.56 -27.59
N ALA A 429 15.67 4.41 -27.80
CA ALA A 429 15.73 5.35 -28.93
C ALA A 429 15.71 4.62 -30.28
N LEU A 430 16.54 3.58 -30.41
CA LEU A 430 16.59 2.75 -31.61
C LEU A 430 15.25 2.05 -31.89
N GLY A 431 14.64 1.45 -30.87
CA GLY A 431 13.35 0.78 -31.00
C GLY A 431 12.21 1.73 -31.34
N ALA A 432 12.24 2.95 -30.80
CA ALA A 432 11.27 4.00 -31.10
C ALA A 432 11.35 4.42 -32.58
N LEU A 433 12.56 4.63 -33.09
CA LEU A 433 12.78 4.99 -34.50
C LEU A 433 12.36 3.87 -35.47
N LEU A 434 12.60 2.61 -35.10
CA LEU A 434 12.29 1.43 -35.92
C LEU A 434 10.85 0.93 -35.79
N GLY A 435 10.07 1.47 -34.85
CA GLY A 435 8.72 1.01 -34.55
C GLY A 435 8.63 -0.42 -33.99
N LYS A 436 9.75 -1.00 -33.53
CA LYS A 436 9.80 -2.37 -32.99
C LYS A 436 10.94 -2.54 -31.98
N LYS A 437 10.82 -3.50 -31.08
CA LYS A 437 11.87 -3.83 -30.11
C LYS A 437 13.06 -4.50 -30.84
N VAL A 438 14.24 -3.92 -30.71
CA VAL A 438 15.48 -4.42 -31.34
C VAL A 438 16.59 -4.53 -30.29
N SER A 439 17.48 -5.52 -30.47
CA SER A 439 18.70 -5.60 -29.66
C SER A 439 19.67 -4.52 -30.10
N LEU A 440 20.16 -3.70 -29.16
CA LEU A 440 21.18 -2.70 -29.49
C LEU A 440 22.44 -3.34 -30.08
N GLN A 441 22.86 -4.49 -29.52
CA GLN A 441 24.08 -5.19 -29.93
C GLN A 441 24.09 -5.59 -31.42
N SER A 442 22.94 -5.91 -32.01
CA SER A 442 22.88 -6.26 -33.43
C SER A 442 23.11 -5.08 -34.38
N CYS A 443 23.00 -3.85 -33.86
CA CYS A 443 23.06 -2.62 -34.66
C CYS A 443 24.28 -1.74 -34.32
N LEU A 444 25.05 -2.06 -33.28
CA LEU A 444 26.25 -1.30 -32.92
C LEU A 444 27.31 -1.36 -34.02
N GLY A 445 27.87 -0.20 -34.35
CA GLY A 445 29.00 -0.07 -35.28
C GLY A 445 28.68 -0.31 -36.76
N LYS A 446 27.39 -0.44 -37.12
CA LYS A 446 26.94 -0.62 -38.51
C LYS A 446 25.86 0.41 -38.84
N PRO A 447 26.18 1.47 -39.61
CA PRO A 447 25.16 2.33 -40.19
C PRO A 447 24.23 1.50 -41.07
N PHE A 448 22.95 1.86 -41.06
CA PHE A 448 21.95 1.28 -41.96
C PHE A 448 21.00 2.38 -42.43
N GLU A 449 20.32 2.14 -43.54
CA GLU A 449 19.36 3.10 -44.06
C GLU A 449 17.94 2.84 -43.54
N LEU A 450 17.23 3.93 -43.25
CA LEU A 450 15.83 3.94 -42.89
C LEU A 450 15.14 5.13 -43.57
N ASN A 451 14.23 4.86 -44.50
CA ASN A 451 13.45 5.88 -45.21
C ASN A 451 14.32 6.98 -45.85
N GLY A 452 15.48 6.61 -46.42
CA GLY A 452 16.42 7.54 -47.05
C GLY A 452 17.35 8.30 -46.09
N MET A 453 17.32 7.98 -44.80
CA MET A 453 18.24 8.54 -43.79
C MET A 453 19.20 7.46 -43.31
N HIS A 454 20.44 7.82 -42.99
CA HIS A 454 21.36 6.91 -42.32
C HIS A 454 21.08 6.88 -40.81
N VAL A 455 21.11 5.69 -40.22
CA VAL A 455 20.91 5.49 -38.78
C VAL A 455 22.15 4.84 -38.20
N ILE A 456 22.69 5.43 -37.13
CA ILE A 456 23.81 4.88 -36.37
C ILE A 456 23.38 4.66 -34.93
N ALA A 457 23.45 3.40 -34.47
CA ALA A 457 23.13 3.06 -33.10
C ALA A 457 24.38 3.06 -32.22
N THR A 458 24.29 3.68 -31.05
CA THR A 458 25.35 3.68 -30.02
C THR A 458 24.77 3.58 -28.61
N TYR A 459 25.64 3.53 -27.61
CA TYR A 459 25.24 3.47 -26.20
C TYR A 459 24.68 4.82 -25.72
N HIS A 460 23.80 4.76 -24.72
CA HIS A 460 23.31 5.99 -24.07
C HIS A 460 24.38 6.54 -23.11
N PRO A 461 24.64 7.87 -23.05
CA PRO A 461 25.65 8.46 -22.17
C PRO A 461 25.49 8.10 -20.68
N SER A 462 24.25 7.97 -20.20
CA SER A 462 23.97 7.52 -18.82
C SER A 462 24.44 6.09 -18.50
N PHE A 463 24.77 5.28 -19.51
CA PHE A 463 25.41 3.97 -19.29
C PHE A 463 26.84 4.13 -18.79
N ALA A 464 27.58 5.14 -19.27
CA ALA A 464 28.92 5.46 -18.74
C ALA A 464 28.84 5.88 -17.27
N LEU A 465 27.88 6.75 -16.91
CA LEU A 465 27.72 7.26 -15.54
C LEU A 465 27.39 6.19 -14.50
N ARG A 466 26.86 5.04 -14.93
CA ARG A 466 26.53 3.90 -14.06
C ARG A 466 27.69 2.93 -13.87
N ARG A 467 28.83 3.16 -14.50
CA ARG A 467 30.04 2.34 -14.34
C ARG A 467 30.96 2.94 -13.29
N ASP A 468 31.54 2.06 -12.46
CA ASP A 468 32.47 2.44 -11.40
C ASP A 468 33.93 2.50 -11.91
N ASP A 469 34.22 1.94 -13.09
CA ASP A 469 35.55 1.88 -13.68
C ASP A 469 35.78 2.97 -14.74
N ALA A 470 36.89 3.72 -14.62
CA ALA A 470 37.25 4.80 -15.54
C ALA A 470 37.45 4.31 -16.98
N GLY A 471 38.04 3.13 -17.16
CA GLY A 471 38.20 2.51 -18.48
C GLY A 471 36.88 2.20 -19.16
N GLY A 472 35.90 1.72 -18.40
CA GLY A 472 34.54 1.48 -18.85
C GLY A 472 33.79 2.73 -19.27
N ARG A 473 33.97 3.84 -18.56
CA ARG A 473 33.43 5.15 -18.93
C ARG A 473 33.99 5.63 -20.26
N GLU A 474 35.31 5.56 -20.43
CA GLU A 474 35.98 6.00 -21.67
C GLU A 474 35.63 5.09 -22.86
N GLN A 475 35.43 3.79 -22.64
CA GLN A 475 34.97 2.89 -23.70
C GLN A 475 33.60 3.31 -24.26
N VAL A 476 32.66 3.66 -23.38
CA VAL A 476 31.32 4.11 -23.77
C VAL A 476 31.39 5.48 -24.45
N ALA A 477 32.14 6.43 -23.89
CA ALA A 477 32.35 7.74 -24.48
C ALA A 477 33.00 7.64 -25.87
N GLY A 478 34.01 6.78 -26.03
CA GLY A 478 34.67 6.50 -27.30
C GLY A 478 33.73 5.88 -28.33
N ALA A 479 32.82 4.98 -27.93
CA ALA A 479 31.81 4.42 -28.84
C ALA A 479 30.80 5.49 -29.33
N ILE A 480 30.41 6.42 -28.46
CA ILE A 480 29.54 7.55 -28.87
C ILE A 480 30.31 8.49 -29.80
N ARG A 481 31.57 8.84 -29.47
CA ARG A 481 32.44 9.66 -30.32
C ARG A 481 32.61 9.05 -31.71
N ASN A 482 32.88 7.75 -31.79
CA ASN A 482 33.06 7.06 -33.08
C ASN A 482 31.76 7.07 -33.90
N ALA A 483 30.59 6.94 -33.27
CA ALA A 483 29.31 7.04 -33.96
C ALA A 483 29.07 8.46 -34.51
N LEU A 484 29.43 9.51 -33.76
CA LEU A 484 29.35 10.89 -34.21
C LEU A 484 30.33 11.19 -35.36
N ALA A 485 31.56 10.72 -35.27
CA ALA A 485 32.55 10.85 -36.34
C ALA A 485 32.11 10.11 -37.61
N GLN A 486 31.49 8.93 -37.47
CA GLN A 486 30.92 8.19 -38.58
C GLN A 486 29.71 8.91 -39.19
N ALA A 487 28.87 9.54 -38.37
CA ALA A 487 27.77 10.38 -38.86
C ALA A 487 28.29 11.54 -39.71
N ALA A 488 29.33 12.24 -39.23
CA ALA A 488 29.98 13.32 -39.99
C ALA A 488 30.58 12.80 -41.30
N ALA A 489 31.26 11.66 -41.28
CA ALA A 489 31.86 11.08 -42.48
C ALA A 489 30.82 10.68 -43.54
N LEU A 490 29.62 10.23 -43.14
CA LEU A 490 28.52 9.93 -44.07
C LEU A 490 27.99 11.20 -44.75
N LEU A 491 28.04 12.35 -44.08
CA LEU A 491 27.64 13.63 -44.65
C LEU A 491 28.63 14.19 -45.68
N ASP A 492 29.89 13.77 -45.61
CA ASP A 492 30.98 14.21 -46.49
C ASP A 492 31.25 13.23 -47.65
N ALA A 493 30.62 12.06 -47.64
CA ALA A 493 30.73 11.09 -48.73
C ALA A 493 29.98 11.62 -49.97
N PRO A 494 30.62 11.67 -51.16
CA PRO A 494 29.93 12.09 -52.38
C PRO A 494 28.81 11.08 -52.71
N ASP A 495 27.63 11.58 -53.06
CA ASP A 495 26.46 10.81 -53.52
C ASP A 495 26.85 9.86 -54.67
N ASP A 496 27.15 8.60 -54.36
CA ASP A 496 27.21 7.52 -55.34
C ASP A 496 25.76 7.08 -55.68
N HIS A 497 24.98 8.01 -56.24
CA HIS A 497 23.76 7.67 -56.96
C HIS A 497 24.10 7.03 -58.32
N VAL A 498 24.66 5.82 -58.28
CA VAL A 498 24.67 4.91 -59.43
C VAL A 498 23.28 4.28 -59.54
N ASN A 499 22.48 4.95 -60.34
CA ASN A 499 21.40 4.43 -61.18
C ASN A 499 21.43 2.90 -61.37
N VAL A 500 20.55 2.17 -60.68
CA VAL A 500 20.13 0.81 -61.10
C VAL A 500 18.62 0.80 -61.27
N ARG A 501 18.23 1.04 -62.52
CA ARG A 501 16.94 0.63 -63.09
C ARG A 501 16.80 -0.89 -63.02
N ALA A 502 15.69 -1.37 -62.48
CA ALA A 502 14.71 -2.27 -63.12
C ALA A 502 13.65 -2.71 -62.10
#